data_AF-A0A0A0D598-F1
#
_entry.id   AF-A0A0A0D598-F1
#
_cell.length_a   1.000
_cell.length_b   1.000
_cell.length_c   1.000
_cell.angle_alpha   90.00
_cell.angle_beta   90.00
_cell.angle_gamma   90.00
#
_symmetry.space_group_name_H-M   'P 1'
#
loop_
_entity.id
_entity.type
_entity.pdbx_description
1 polymer ?
#
loop_
_entity_poly.entity_id
_entity_poly.type
_entity_poly.pdbx_seq_one_letter_code
_entity_poly.pdbx_strand_id
1 'polypeptide(L)'
;MATTLIVADEPDGLASDGLADDLPPQCRIVAPDDLLDGRHLPAPGTAPGTTVVNLCRDQRPLSFGYYVSLIAEARGYAAIPTAAALADQADDRLVRSR
;
A
#
# COMPACT_ATOMS: atom_id res chain seq x y z
N MET A 1 16.70 2.05 9.55
CA MET A 1 15.92 0.81 9.64
C MET A 1 14.89 0.83 8.53
N ALA A 2 14.63 -0.30 7.86
CA ALA A 2 13.61 -0.39 6.83
C ALA A 2 12.21 -0.32 7.46
N THR A 3 11.41 0.67 7.06
CA THR A 3 10.04 0.87 7.56
C THR A 3 9.06 0.15 6.64
N THR A 4 8.04 -0.50 7.21
CA THR A 4 6.95 -1.12 6.45
C THR A 4 5.65 -0.37 6.71
N LEU A 5 5.03 0.15 5.67
CA LEU A 5 3.70 0.77 5.72
C LEU A 5 2.67 -0.26 5.26
N ILE A 6 1.73 -0.59 6.12
CA ILE A 6 0.61 -1.49 5.81
C ILE A 6 -0.59 -0.60 5.53
N VAL A 7 -1.04 -0.58 4.28
CA VAL A 7 -2.10 0.31 3.82
C VAL A 7 -3.40 -0.48 3.73
N ALA A 8 -4.43 -0.07 4.47
CA ALA A 8 -5.72 -0.76 4.48
C ALA A 8 -6.89 0.21 4.62
N ASP A 9 -8.00 -0.05 3.95
CA ASP A 9 -9.17 0.86 3.91
C ASP A 9 -9.74 1.16 5.30
N GLU A 10 -9.68 0.19 6.22
CA GLU A 10 -10.15 0.32 7.60
C GLU A 10 -9.00 0.04 8.57
N PRO A 11 -8.10 1.01 8.79
CA PRO A 11 -6.93 0.82 9.63
C PRO A 11 -7.32 0.53 11.09
N ASP A 12 -8.41 1.14 11.57
CA ASP A 12 -8.93 0.96 12.93
C ASP A 12 -9.50 -0.45 13.14
N GLY A 13 -10.06 -1.07 12.11
CA GLY A 13 -10.55 -2.45 12.17
C GLY A 13 -9.42 -3.45 12.43
N LEU A 14 -8.29 -3.28 11.74
CA LEU A 14 -7.08 -4.07 11.97
C LEU A 14 -6.44 -3.80 13.35
N ALA A 15 -6.52 -2.55 13.83
CA ALA A 15 -6.06 -2.22 15.18
C ALA A 15 -6.96 -2.82 16.27
N SER A 16 -8.27 -2.87 16.03
CA SER A 16 -9.26 -3.42 16.97
C SER A 16 -9.13 -4.94 17.16
N ASP A 17 -8.64 -5.66 16.15
CA ASP A 17 -8.37 -7.10 16.20
C ASP A 17 -7.06 -7.45 16.93
N GLY A 18 -6.36 -6.47 17.52
CA GLY A 18 -5.09 -6.67 18.23
C GLY A 18 -3.88 -6.87 17.31
N LEU A 19 -4.07 -6.90 15.99
CA LEU A 19 -2.97 -7.06 15.02
C LEU A 19 -1.96 -5.91 15.14
N ALA A 20 -2.42 -4.69 15.44
CA ALA A 20 -1.52 -3.55 15.64
C ALA A 20 -0.53 -3.76 16.79
N ASP A 21 -0.92 -4.51 17.82
CA ASP A 21 -0.07 -4.80 18.99
C ASP A 21 0.97 -5.89 18.70
N ASP A 22 0.67 -6.80 17.78
CA ASP A 22 1.56 -7.89 17.35
C ASP A 22 2.54 -7.48 16.24
N LEU A 23 2.37 -6.27 15.68
CA LEU A 23 3.23 -5.80 14.59
C LEU A 23 4.62 -5.39 15.12
N PRO A 24 5.68 -5.67 14.34
CA PRO A 24 7.01 -5.15 14.64
C PRO A 24 7.00 -3.62 14.74
N PRO A 25 7.88 -3.00 15.55
CA PRO A 25 7.87 -1.54 15.76
C PRO A 25 8.16 -0.72 14.49
N GLN A 26 8.76 -1.34 13.47
CA GLN A 26 8.99 -0.75 12.15
C GLN A 26 7.79 -0.83 11.21
N CYS A 27 6.75 -1.58 11.57
CA CYS A 27 5.50 -1.68 10.83
C CYS A 27 4.52 -0.64 11.32
N ARG A 28 3.85 0.03 10.38
CA ARG A 28 2.82 1.01 10.68
C ARG A 28 1.61 0.81 9.79
N ILE A 29 0.43 0.73 10.39
CA ILE A 29 -0.84 0.71 9.65
C ILE A 29 -1.20 2.16 9.30
N VAL A 30 -1.60 2.40 8.05
CA VAL A 30 -1.99 3.72 7.54
C VAL A 30 -3.24 3.60 6.67
N ALA A 31 -4.10 4.62 6.71
CA ALA A 31 -5.20 4.74 5.76
C ALA A 31 -4.63 5.05 4.35
N PRO A 32 -5.31 4.63 3.29
CA PRO A 32 -4.83 4.93 1.95
C PRO A 32 -4.90 6.42 1.62
N ASP A 33 -5.87 7.18 2.13
CA ASP A 33 -5.90 8.65 2.03
C ASP A 33 -4.64 9.30 2.65
N ASP A 34 -4.17 8.81 3.80
CA ASP A 34 -2.96 9.34 4.45
C ASP A 34 -1.72 9.15 3.57
N LEU A 35 -1.58 7.99 2.93
CA LEU A 35 -0.48 7.73 2.01
C LEU A 35 -0.55 8.65 0.77
N LEU A 36 -1.75 8.78 0.18
CA LEU A 36 -1.96 9.58 -1.04
C LEU A 36 -1.72 11.07 -0.77
N ASP A 37 -2.25 11.60 0.34
CA ASP A 37 -2.03 12.97 0.78
C ASP A 37 -0.60 13.22 1.28
N GLY A 38 0.16 12.15 1.54
CA GLY A 38 1.51 12.23 2.09
C GLY A 38 1.57 12.56 3.57
N ARG A 39 0.47 12.39 4.30
CA ARG A 39 0.40 12.61 5.74
C ARG A 39 1.14 11.49 6.47
N HIS A 40 1.85 11.85 7.52
CA HIS A 40 2.55 10.89 8.40
C HIS A 40 3.60 10.00 7.70
N LEU A 41 3.99 10.33 6.47
CA LEU A 41 5.03 9.62 5.74
C LEU A 41 6.42 10.19 6.08
N PRO A 42 7.46 9.34 6.05
CA PRO A 42 8.83 9.83 6.10
C PRO A 42 9.05 10.78 4.91
N ALA A 43 9.78 11.88 5.14
CA ALA A 43 10.10 12.81 4.08
C ALA A 43 10.81 12.07 2.91
N PRO A 44 10.55 12.43 1.64
CA PRO A 44 11.21 11.81 0.50
C PRO A 44 12.73 11.77 0.69
N GLY A 45 13.35 10.61 0.49
CA GLY A 45 14.79 10.41 0.65
C GLY A 45 15.31 10.26 2.10
N THR A 46 14.47 10.39 3.12
CA THR A 46 14.90 10.23 4.54
C THR A 46 14.80 8.81 5.09
N ALA A 47 14.08 7.92 4.41
CA ALA A 47 13.91 6.52 4.81
C ALA A 47 14.23 5.56 3.65
N PRO A 48 15.52 5.37 3.33
CA PRO A 48 15.92 4.38 2.33
C PRO A 48 15.43 2.98 2.75
N GLY A 49 14.77 2.29 1.82
CA GLY A 49 14.23 0.94 2.05
C GLY A 49 12.85 0.89 2.71
N THR A 50 12.00 1.90 2.50
CA THR A 50 10.59 1.82 2.91
C THR A 50 9.82 0.88 1.98
N THR A 51 9.03 -0.02 2.56
CA THR A 51 8.14 -0.94 1.83
C THR A 51 6.69 -0.59 2.13
N VAL A 52 5.85 -0.57 1.10
CA VAL A 52 4.40 -0.40 1.19
C VAL A 52 3.74 -1.73 0.87
N VAL A 53 3.00 -2.28 1.83
CA VAL A 53 2.15 -3.45 1.67
C VAL A 53 0.71 -2.97 1.51
N ASN A 54 0.19 -3.12 0.30
CA ASN A 54 -1.13 -2.62 -0.08
C ASN A 54 -2.19 -3.70 0.10
N LEU A 55 -3.02 -3.53 1.13
CA LEU A 55 -4.13 -4.41 1.49
C LEU A 55 -5.50 -3.80 1.20
N CYS A 56 -5.55 -2.78 0.33
CA CYS A 56 -6.82 -2.19 -0.09
C CYS A 56 -7.71 -3.27 -0.74
N ARG A 57 -9.02 -3.19 -0.50
CA ARG A 57 -10.01 -4.16 -0.99
C ARG A 57 -10.14 -4.15 -2.51
N ASP A 58 -10.11 -2.96 -3.12
CA ASP A 58 -10.16 -2.81 -4.58
C ASP A 58 -8.77 -2.54 -5.16
N GLN A 59 -8.25 -3.52 -5.89
CA GLN A 59 -6.93 -3.48 -6.51
C GLN A 59 -6.98 -3.51 -8.05
N ARG A 60 -8.12 -3.13 -8.65
CA ARG A 60 -8.24 -2.99 -10.11
C ARG A 60 -7.46 -1.78 -10.61
N PRO A 61 -7.03 -1.72 -11.87
CA PRO A 61 -6.43 -0.52 -12.43
C PRO A 61 -7.34 0.69 -12.25
N LEU A 62 -6.73 1.84 -11.95
CA LEU A 62 -7.41 3.09 -11.63
C LEU A 62 -8.28 3.06 -10.35
N SER A 63 -8.26 1.97 -9.57
CA SER A 63 -8.85 1.95 -8.23
C SER A 63 -7.99 2.70 -7.21
N PHE A 64 -8.54 2.84 -6.01
CA PHE A 64 -7.81 3.40 -4.87
C PHE A 64 -6.54 2.61 -4.54
N GLY A 65 -6.63 1.27 -4.48
CA GLY A 65 -5.48 0.40 -4.29
C GLY A 65 -4.44 0.53 -5.40
N TYR A 66 -4.85 0.74 -6.65
CA TYR A 66 -3.90 0.98 -7.74
C TYR A 66 -3.07 2.25 -7.50
N TYR A 67 -3.72 3.36 -7.14
CA TYR A 67 -3.03 4.61 -6.85
C TYR A 67 -2.11 4.54 -5.64
N VAL A 68 -2.46 3.75 -4.62
CA VAL A 68 -1.60 3.48 -3.45
C VAL A 68 -0.25 2.93 -3.88
N SER A 69 -0.24 1.86 -4.69
CA SER A 69 1.02 1.28 -5.19
C SER A 69 1.78 2.26 -6.09
N LEU A 70 1.07 3.01 -6.94
CA LEU A 70 1.66 3.96 -7.88
C LEU A 70 2.35 5.13 -7.18
N ILE A 71 1.70 5.70 -6.16
CA ILE A 71 2.29 6.79 -5.35
C ILE A 71 3.42 6.27 -4.46
N ALA A 72 3.32 5.05 -3.93
CA ALA A 72 4.42 4.44 -3.19
C ALA A 72 5.68 4.33 -4.06
N GLU A 73 5.55 3.81 -5.27
CA GLU A 73 6.65 3.69 -6.23
C GLU A 73 7.19 5.07 -6.67
N ALA A 74 6.31 6.04 -6.90
CA ALA A 74 6.70 7.42 -7.24
C ALA A 74 7.50 8.11 -6.10
N ARG A 75 7.28 7.71 -4.85
CA ARG A 75 8.06 8.17 -3.68
C ARG A 75 9.38 7.41 -3.50
N GLY A 76 9.65 6.41 -4.34
CA GLY A 76 10.83 5.55 -4.23
C GLY A 76 10.71 4.46 -3.17
N TYR A 77 9.49 4.12 -2.74
CA TYR A 77 9.23 2.99 -1.86
C TYR A 77 9.04 1.71 -2.68
N ALA A 78 9.32 0.55 -2.08
CA ALA A 78 8.97 -0.73 -2.69
C ALA A 78 7.49 -1.03 -2.44
N ALA A 79 6.70 -1.26 -3.48
CA ALA A 79 5.27 -1.59 -3.33
C ALA A 79 5.00 -3.09 -3.52
N ILE A 80 4.13 -3.65 -2.69
CA ILE A 80 3.64 -5.03 -2.78
C ILE A 80 2.11 -5.01 -2.69
N PRO A 81 1.37 -5.36 -3.75
CA PRO A 81 1.84 -5.52 -5.13
C PRO A 81 2.28 -4.19 -5.77
N THR A 82 3.07 -4.26 -6.85
CA THR A 82 3.44 -3.08 -7.67
C THR A 82 2.26 -2.60 -8.51
N ALA A 83 2.26 -1.33 -8.94
CA ALA A 83 1.23 -0.80 -9.81
C ALA A 83 1.19 -1.54 -11.16
N ALA A 84 2.34 -1.98 -11.69
CA ALA A 84 2.43 -2.82 -12.87
C ALA A 84 1.74 -4.17 -12.67
N ALA A 85 1.99 -4.86 -11.54
CA ALA A 85 1.34 -6.14 -11.24
C ALA A 85 -0.19 -6.00 -11.13
N LEU A 86 -0.67 -4.87 -10.59
CA LEU A 86 -2.11 -4.56 -10.54
C LEU A 86 -2.70 -4.26 -11.93
N ALA A 87 -1.94 -3.60 -12.81
CA ALA A 87 -2.33 -3.35 -14.20
C ALA A 87 -2.51 -4.67 -14.97
N ASP A 88 -1.50 -5.54 -14.90
CA ASP A 88 -1.48 -6.83 -15.61
C ASP A 88 -2.66 -7.74 -15.20
N GLN A 89 -3.08 -7.69 -13.93
CA GLN A 89 -4.21 -8.48 -13.44
C GLN A 89 -5.54 -8.15 -14.15
N ALA A 90 -5.71 -6.93 -14.66
CA ALA A 90 -6.90 -6.58 -15.44
C ALA A 90 -6.85 -7.10 -16.87
N ASP A 91 -5.68 -7.08 -17.50
CA ASP A 91 -5.49 -7.67 -18.82
C ASP A 91 -5.79 -9.18 -18.77
N ASP A 92 -5.35 -9.85 -17.72
CA ASP A 92 -5.64 -11.26 -17.45
C ASP A 92 -7.14 -11.54 -17.35
N ARG A 93 -7.91 -10.65 -16.72
CA ARG A 93 -9.37 -10.74 -16.62
C ARG A 93 -10.05 -10.54 -17.97
N LEU A 94 -9.56 -9.63 -18.80
CA LEU A 94 -10.08 -9.41 -20.14
C LEU A 94 -9.86 -10.65 -21.02
N VAL A 95 -8.69 -11.28 -20.94
CA VAL A 95 -8.38 -12.52 -21.66
C VAL A 95 -9.31 -13.66 -21.23
N ARG A 96 -9.53 -13.85 -19.92
CA ARG A 96 -10.40 -14.93 -19.40
C ARG A 96 -11.90 -14.72 -19.66
N SER A 97 -12.31 -13.52 -20.07
CA SER A 97 -13.71 -13.20 -20.37
C SER A 97 -14.10 -13.48 -21.83
N ARG A 98 -13.15 -13.88 -22.67
CA ARG A 98 -13.36 -14.29 -24.07
C ARG A 98 -13.36 -15.80 -24.20
#